data_AF-A0A7S4EQL1-F1
#
_entry.id   AF-A0A7S4EQL1-F1
#
_cell.length_a   1.000
_cell.length_b   1.000
_cell.length_c   1.000
_cell.angle_alpha   90.00
_cell.angle_beta   90.00
_cell.angle_gamma   90.00
#
_symmetry.space_group_name_H-M   'P 1'
#
loop_
_entity.id
_entity.type
_entity.pdbx_description
1 polymer ?
#
loop_
_entity_poly.entity_id
_entity_poly.type
_entity_poly.pdbx_seq_one_letter_code
_entity_poly.pdbx_strand_id
1 'polypeptide(L)'
;MPPQKDNYNTMPSTKKQLEEQIADLEKQLADRQAKHLTREQDVMERQAQQEDATQNLTNLINQMKDIDNQGDTRGEHPDPTGGTSHQRIALAVSWAAATGGIPGYFGERALLPQERDLKFVFTSLGINAASAYELFRNRISAIAKIIRMKDKELDGLTASINKEKSPLCPDPGNVFITTQFRQGLDIFIEWVQYQVLIGGEATATAYLQDPLAQEKTLAWLEELELSKDADY
;
A
#
# COMPACT_ATOMS: atom_id res chain seq x y z
N MET A 1 -21.03 80.59 -49.58
CA MET A 1 -20.59 79.51 -50.50
C MET A 1 -19.06 79.47 -50.46
N PRO A 2 -18.38 78.32 -50.55
CA PRO A 2 -18.84 76.93 -50.55
C PRO A 2 -18.17 76.03 -49.45
N PRO A 3 -18.59 74.75 -49.32
CA PRO A 3 -18.14 73.82 -48.29
C PRO A 3 -17.04 72.87 -48.81
N GLN A 4 -16.13 72.43 -47.93
CA GLN A 4 -15.23 71.30 -48.20
C GLN A 4 -15.53 70.13 -47.27
N LYS A 5 -16.45 69.30 -47.80
CA LYS A 5 -16.58 67.85 -47.74
C LYS A 5 -15.90 67.11 -46.58
N ASP A 6 -16.78 66.51 -45.77
CA ASP A 6 -16.52 65.48 -44.79
C ASP A 6 -15.55 64.41 -45.30
N ASN A 7 -14.48 64.22 -44.56
CA ASN A 7 -13.52 63.14 -44.76
C ASN A 7 -14.05 61.86 -44.10
N TYR A 8 -14.98 61.18 -44.78
CA TYR A 8 -15.33 59.80 -44.47
C TYR A 8 -14.28 58.88 -45.09
N ASN A 9 -13.30 58.41 -44.31
CA ASN A 9 -12.81 57.03 -44.41
C ASN A 9 -11.66 56.77 -43.43
N THR A 10 -11.97 56.17 -42.29
CA THR A 10 -11.05 55.31 -41.53
C THR A 10 -11.82 54.50 -40.48
N MET A 11 -12.83 53.72 -40.90
CA MET A 11 -13.36 52.63 -40.06
C MET A 11 -13.76 51.35 -40.84
N PRO A 12 -12.82 50.62 -41.47
CA PRO A 12 -13.08 49.21 -41.80
C PRO A 12 -12.23 48.20 -40.99
N SER A 13 -11.03 48.60 -40.55
CA SER A 13 -10.04 47.66 -39.98
C SER A 13 -10.37 47.24 -38.54
N THR A 14 -10.80 48.17 -37.69
CA THR A 14 -11.06 47.89 -36.26
C THR A 14 -12.36 47.13 -36.04
N LYS A 15 -13.40 47.40 -36.84
CA LYS A 15 -14.68 46.70 -36.73
C LYS A 15 -14.55 45.23 -37.07
N LYS A 16 -13.87 44.89 -38.17
CA LYS A 16 -13.65 43.51 -38.58
C LYS A 16 -12.79 42.73 -37.57
N GLN A 17 -11.77 43.39 -37.00
CA GLN A 17 -10.96 42.81 -35.91
C GLN A 17 -11.77 42.56 -34.64
N LEU A 18 -12.70 43.45 -34.30
CA LEU A 18 -13.62 43.26 -33.17
C LEU A 18 -14.62 42.12 -33.44
N GLU A 19 -15.15 42.00 -34.66
CA GLU A 19 -16.02 40.90 -35.06
C GLU A 19 -15.31 39.54 -34.98
N GLU A 20 -14.05 39.47 -35.42
CA GLU A 20 -13.21 38.27 -35.29
C GLU A 20 -12.90 37.93 -33.82
N GLN A 21 -12.62 38.93 -32.98
CA GLN A 21 -12.43 38.71 -31.53
C GLN A 21 -13.69 38.22 -30.83
N ILE A 22 -14.87 38.75 -31.20
CA ILE A 22 -16.15 38.30 -30.65
C ILE A 22 -16.40 36.84 -31.04
N ALA A 23 -16.19 36.48 -32.30
CA ALA A 23 -16.38 35.10 -32.78
C ALA A 23 -15.44 34.10 -32.08
N ASP A 24 -14.18 34.47 -31.82
CA ASP A 24 -13.24 33.62 -31.08
C ASP A 24 -13.66 33.43 -29.61
N LEU A 25 -14.11 34.50 -28.95
CA LEU A 25 -14.62 34.44 -27.58
C LEU A 25 -15.88 33.59 -27.45
N GLU A 26 -16.81 33.68 -28.40
CA GLU A 26 -18.02 32.85 -28.45
C GLU A 26 -17.66 31.36 -28.59
N LYS A 27 -16.69 31.05 -29.45
CA LYS A 27 -16.19 29.68 -29.60
C LYS A 27 -15.54 29.16 -28.32
N GLN A 28 -14.69 29.96 -27.67
CA GLN A 28 -14.08 29.59 -26.39
C GLN A 28 -15.11 29.42 -25.26
N LEU A 29 -16.22 30.16 -25.31
CA LEU A 29 -17.32 30.01 -24.36
C LEU A 29 -18.07 28.69 -24.59
N ALA A 30 -18.39 28.37 -25.84
CA ALA A 30 -19.05 27.13 -26.21
C ALA A 30 -18.20 25.89 -25.84
N ASP A 31 -16.89 25.93 -26.10
CA ASP A 31 -15.96 24.87 -25.72
C ASP A 31 -15.88 24.70 -24.18
N ARG A 32 -15.93 25.81 -23.43
CA ARG A 32 -15.97 25.77 -21.97
C ARG A 32 -17.29 25.22 -21.43
N GLN A 33 -18.41 25.57 -22.04
CA GLN A 33 -19.72 25.02 -21.68
C GLN A 33 -19.80 23.52 -21.96
N ALA A 34 -19.31 23.07 -23.12
CA ALA A 34 -19.22 21.64 -23.44
C ALA A 34 -18.37 20.88 -22.43
N LYS A 35 -17.19 21.41 -22.06
CA LYS A 35 -16.34 20.81 -21.01
C LYS A 35 -17.00 20.79 -19.64
N HIS A 36 -17.81 21.80 -19.31
CA HIS A 36 -18.57 21.84 -18.06
C HIS A 36 -19.63 20.74 -18.02
N LEU A 37 -20.41 20.59 -19.09
CA LEU A 37 -21.43 19.54 -19.24
C LEU A 37 -20.82 18.13 -19.12
N THR A 38 -19.68 17.87 -19.77
CA THR A 38 -18.98 16.59 -19.63
C THR A 38 -18.52 16.34 -18.20
N ARG A 39 -17.98 17.36 -17.52
CA ARG A 39 -17.58 17.22 -16.10
C ARG A 39 -18.78 16.96 -15.19
N GLU A 40 -19.91 17.60 -15.43
CA GLU A 40 -21.14 17.34 -14.68
C GLU A 40 -21.63 15.90 -14.88
N GLN A 41 -21.54 15.38 -16.11
CA GLN A 41 -21.84 13.97 -16.40
C GLN A 41 -20.88 13.02 -15.65
N ASP A 42 -19.56 13.28 -15.69
CA ASP A 42 -18.57 12.47 -14.96
C ASP A 42 -18.77 12.53 -13.43
N VAL A 43 -19.27 13.65 -12.90
CA VAL A 43 -19.59 13.79 -11.47
C VAL A 43 -20.85 12.99 -11.14
N MET A 44 -21.90 13.09 -11.95
CA MET A 44 -23.13 12.30 -11.76
C MET A 44 -22.86 10.79 -11.86
N GLU A 45 -22.04 10.35 -12.82
CA GLU A 45 -21.69 8.93 -12.98
C GLU A 45 -20.87 8.43 -11.78
N ARG A 46 -19.89 9.21 -11.29
CA ARG A 46 -19.16 8.87 -10.07
C ARG A 46 -20.05 8.83 -8.84
N GLN A 47 -21.04 9.71 -8.76
CA GLN A 47 -22.00 9.71 -7.66
C GLN A 47 -22.91 8.48 -7.70
N ALA A 48 -23.38 8.07 -8.88
CA ALA A 48 -24.10 6.81 -9.07
C ALA A 48 -23.24 5.60 -8.70
N GLN A 49 -21.97 5.55 -9.14
CA GLN A 49 -21.03 4.48 -8.75
C GLN A 49 -20.78 4.45 -7.24
N GLN A 50 -20.73 5.61 -6.58
CA GLN A 50 -20.58 5.70 -5.13
C GLN A 50 -21.84 5.21 -4.39
N GLU A 51 -23.03 5.51 -4.89
CA GLU A 51 -24.30 5.00 -4.36
C GLU A 51 -24.38 3.47 -4.51
N ASP A 52 -24.05 2.93 -5.69
CA ASP A 52 -23.99 1.49 -5.93
C ASP A 52 -22.96 0.79 -5.01
N ALA A 53 -21.78 1.39 -4.83
CA ALA A 53 -20.77 0.87 -3.90
C ALA A 53 -21.27 0.87 -2.45
N THR A 54 -21.98 1.92 -2.04
CA THR A 54 -22.57 2.05 -0.70
C THR A 54 -23.68 1.01 -0.48
N GLN A 55 -24.50 0.77 -1.50
CA GLN A 55 -25.54 -0.25 -1.45
C GLN A 55 -24.95 -1.66 -1.40
N ASN A 56 -23.89 -1.92 -2.18
CA ASN A 56 -23.16 -3.19 -2.13
C ASN A 56 -22.53 -3.43 -0.75
N LEU A 57 -21.90 -2.40 -0.15
CA LEU A 57 -21.39 -2.48 1.22
C LEU A 57 -22.51 -2.76 2.24
N THR A 58 -23.66 -2.11 2.09
CA THR A 58 -24.82 -2.34 2.98
C THR A 58 -25.34 -3.78 2.85
N ASN A 59 -25.43 -4.30 1.63
CA ASN A 59 -25.83 -5.69 1.38
C ASN A 59 -24.82 -6.68 1.98
N LEU A 60 -23.52 -6.43 1.84
CA LEU A 60 -22.46 -7.26 2.44
C LEU A 60 -22.49 -7.21 3.98
N ILE A 61 -22.73 -6.03 4.57
CA ILE A 61 -22.90 -5.89 6.02
C ILE A 61 -24.12 -6.68 6.51
N ASN A 62 -25.23 -6.64 5.76
CA ASN A 62 -26.42 -7.42 6.11
C ASN A 62 -26.17 -8.92 5.93
N GLN A 63 -25.45 -9.35 4.89
CA GLN A 63 -25.02 -10.75 4.74
C GLN A 63 -24.10 -11.19 5.89
N MET A 64 -23.18 -10.33 6.33
CA MET A 64 -22.37 -10.59 7.51
C MET A 64 -23.22 -10.74 8.78
N LYS A 65 -24.20 -9.84 8.98
CA LYS A 65 -25.14 -9.95 10.11
C LYS A 65 -26.00 -11.21 10.03
N ASP A 66 -26.41 -11.62 8.85
CA ASP A 66 -27.16 -12.86 8.65
C ASP A 66 -26.28 -14.10 8.88
N ILE A 67 -24.99 -14.04 8.56
CA ILE A 67 -24.00 -15.08 8.90
C ILE A 67 -23.78 -15.12 10.43
N ASP A 68 -23.66 -13.97 11.09
CA ASP A 68 -23.57 -13.88 12.55
C ASP A 68 -24.83 -14.41 13.24
N ASN A 69 -26.02 -14.13 12.67
CA ASN A 69 -27.30 -14.63 13.18
C ASN A 69 -27.59 -16.10 12.84
N GLN A 70 -27.06 -16.63 11.73
CA GLN A 70 -27.09 -18.07 11.42
C GLN A 70 -26.06 -18.87 12.23
N GLY A 71 -25.10 -18.18 12.87
CA GLY A 71 -24.17 -18.75 13.85
C GLY A 71 -24.83 -19.26 15.13
N ASP A 72 -26.07 -18.86 15.43
CA ASP A 72 -26.80 -19.31 16.64
C ASP A 72 -27.40 -20.73 16.52
N THR A 73 -27.13 -21.45 15.41
CA THR A 73 -27.51 -22.88 15.27
C THR A 73 -26.36 -23.80 14.85
N ARG A 74 -25.11 -23.32 14.82
CA ARG A 74 -23.93 -24.18 14.64
C ARG A 74 -22.90 -23.95 15.74
N GLY A 75 -23.23 -24.51 16.90
CA GLY A 75 -22.29 -24.81 17.97
C GLY A 75 -21.77 -23.56 18.65
N GLU A 76 -22.27 -23.32 19.86
CA GLU A 76 -21.62 -22.56 20.92
C GLU A 76 -20.14 -22.30 20.62
N HIS A 77 -19.79 -21.02 20.42
CA HIS A 77 -18.44 -20.59 20.69
C HIS A 77 -18.19 -20.96 22.17
N PRO A 78 -17.30 -21.91 22.51
CA PRO A 78 -17.02 -22.12 23.90
C PRO A 78 -16.37 -20.82 24.38
N ASP A 79 -16.97 -20.26 25.42
CA ASP A 79 -16.38 -19.23 26.25
C ASP A 79 -14.87 -19.56 26.45
N PRO A 80 -13.94 -18.68 26.03
CA PRO A 80 -12.51 -18.97 26.07
C PRO A 80 -11.93 -18.98 27.50
N THR A 81 -12.74 -18.88 28.55
CA THR A 81 -12.29 -18.97 29.94
C THR A 81 -11.94 -20.40 30.39
N GLY A 82 -12.27 -21.46 29.63
CA GLY A 82 -12.08 -22.86 30.05
C GLY A 82 -10.99 -23.68 29.34
N GLY A 83 -10.41 -23.18 28.25
CA GLY A 83 -9.46 -23.94 27.42
C GLY A 83 -8.00 -23.83 27.88
N THR A 84 -7.24 -24.93 27.83
CA THR A 84 -5.79 -24.88 28.03
C THR A 84 -5.12 -24.05 26.93
N SER A 85 -3.97 -23.42 27.22
CA SER A 85 -3.23 -22.60 26.22
C SER A 85 -2.97 -23.36 24.91
N HIS A 86 -2.78 -24.68 25.01
CA HIS A 86 -2.55 -25.57 23.88
C HIS A 86 -3.75 -25.67 22.92
N GLN A 87 -4.97 -25.74 23.45
CA GLN A 87 -6.19 -25.80 22.65
C GLN A 87 -6.42 -24.49 21.89
N ARG A 88 -6.13 -23.36 22.53
CA ARG A 88 -6.21 -22.04 21.88
C ARG A 88 -5.23 -21.90 20.73
N ILE A 89 -3.99 -22.36 20.91
CA ILE A 89 -2.97 -22.35 19.86
C ILE A 89 -3.42 -23.25 18.70
N ALA A 90 -3.88 -24.47 18.98
CA ALA A 90 -4.32 -25.41 17.95
C ALA A 90 -5.48 -24.86 17.10
N LEU A 91 -6.46 -24.21 17.74
CA LEU A 91 -7.57 -23.58 17.04
C LEU A 91 -7.10 -22.42 16.14
N ALA A 92 -6.26 -21.53 16.66
CA ALA A 92 -5.69 -20.42 15.89
C ALA A 92 -4.84 -20.91 14.71
N VAL A 93 -4.08 -22.00 14.88
CA VAL A 93 -3.34 -22.66 13.80
C VAL A 93 -4.27 -23.19 12.72
N SER A 94 -5.32 -23.90 13.12
CA SER A 94 -6.29 -24.46 12.19
C SER A 94 -6.98 -23.37 11.36
N TRP A 95 -7.39 -22.27 12.00
CA TRP A 95 -8.04 -21.16 11.30
C TRP A 95 -7.09 -20.43 10.38
N ALA A 96 -5.88 -20.09 10.84
CA ALA A 96 -4.87 -19.46 10.00
C ALA A 96 -4.51 -20.32 8.78
N ALA A 97 -4.46 -21.65 8.93
CA ALA A 97 -4.26 -22.56 7.81
C ALA A 97 -5.41 -22.51 6.79
N ALA A 98 -6.66 -22.42 7.26
CA ALA A 98 -7.84 -22.35 6.39
C ALA A 98 -7.95 -21.02 5.62
N THR A 99 -7.49 -19.91 6.21
CA THR A 99 -7.61 -18.55 5.63
C THR A 99 -6.35 -18.08 4.93
N GLY A 100 -5.22 -18.79 5.07
CA GLY A 100 -3.90 -18.29 4.66
C GLY A 100 -3.37 -17.15 5.55
N GLY A 101 -3.83 -17.10 6.80
CA GLY A 101 -3.45 -16.13 7.82
C GLY A 101 -2.21 -16.51 8.63
N ILE A 102 -2.02 -15.83 9.76
CA ILE A 102 -0.99 -16.13 10.76
C ILE A 102 -1.70 -16.32 12.12
N PRO A 103 -1.41 -17.40 12.88
CA PRO A 103 -2.03 -17.61 14.19
C PRO A 103 -1.74 -16.43 15.12
N GLY A 104 -2.73 -15.84 15.78
CA GLY A 104 -2.58 -14.69 16.67
C GLY A 104 -2.29 -13.36 15.98
N TYR A 105 -2.44 -13.26 14.67
CA TYR A 105 -2.29 -12.01 13.91
C TYR A 105 -3.64 -11.59 13.30
N PHE A 106 -4.21 -10.48 13.79
CA PHE A 106 -5.49 -9.92 13.35
C PHE A 106 -6.63 -10.94 13.25
N GLY A 107 -6.80 -11.77 14.29
CA GLY A 107 -7.87 -12.77 14.34
C GLY A 107 -7.77 -13.79 13.19
N GLU A 108 -6.54 -14.18 12.85
CA GLU A 108 -6.26 -15.22 11.86
C GLU A 108 -6.80 -14.89 10.45
N ARG A 109 -7.11 -13.61 10.16
CA ARG A 109 -7.59 -13.21 8.83
C ARG A 109 -6.57 -13.58 7.75
N ALA A 110 -7.07 -13.76 6.53
CA ALA A 110 -6.21 -13.89 5.36
C ALA A 110 -5.24 -12.71 5.27
N LEU A 111 -3.98 -13.02 4.95
CA LEU A 111 -2.97 -11.99 4.72
C LEU A 111 -3.31 -11.19 3.45
N LEU A 112 -3.15 -9.87 3.53
CA LEU A 112 -3.22 -8.99 2.37
C LEU A 112 -2.10 -9.33 1.38
N PRO A 113 -2.24 -9.01 0.08
CA PRO A 113 -1.20 -9.30 -0.90
C PRO A 113 0.21 -8.85 -0.47
N GLN A 114 0.33 -7.62 0.04
CA GLN A 114 1.60 -7.05 0.49
C GLN A 114 2.16 -7.75 1.75
N GLU A 115 1.28 -8.23 2.64
CA GLU A 115 1.67 -9.00 3.81
C GLU A 115 2.19 -10.38 3.43
N ARG A 116 1.60 -11.02 2.40
CA ARG A 116 2.07 -12.30 1.88
C ARG A 116 3.46 -12.17 1.27
N ASP A 117 3.67 -11.15 0.45
CA ASP A 117 4.96 -10.91 -0.20
C ASP A 117 6.02 -10.60 0.84
N LEU A 118 5.71 -9.75 1.84
CA LEU A 118 6.64 -9.44 2.91
C LEU A 118 6.97 -10.66 3.78
N LYS A 119 5.98 -11.51 4.09
CA LYS A 119 6.21 -12.78 4.76
C LYS A 119 7.17 -13.66 3.95
N PHE A 120 6.99 -13.71 2.63
CA PHE A 120 7.85 -14.48 1.75
C PHE A 120 9.29 -13.93 1.73
N VAL A 121 9.46 -12.60 1.64
CA VAL A 121 10.77 -11.93 1.79
C VAL A 121 11.43 -12.36 3.09
N PHE A 122 10.76 -12.25 4.23
CA PHE A 122 11.37 -12.66 5.50
C PHE A 122 11.86 -14.10 5.50
N THR A 123 11.06 -15.01 4.95
CA THR A 123 11.48 -16.42 4.86
C THR A 123 12.59 -16.67 3.85
N SER A 124 12.64 -15.93 2.74
CA SER A 124 13.72 -16.06 1.74
C SER A 124 15.04 -15.50 2.25
N LEU A 125 15.01 -14.55 3.19
CA LEU A 125 16.17 -14.01 3.89
C LEU A 125 16.71 -14.95 5.00
N GLY A 126 16.15 -16.15 5.16
CA GLY A 126 16.78 -17.22 5.93
C GLY A 126 16.25 -17.43 7.35
N ILE A 127 15.13 -16.81 7.74
CA ILE A 127 14.39 -17.21 8.94
C ILE A 127 13.23 -18.14 8.61
N ASN A 128 12.85 -18.98 9.56
CA ASN A 128 11.72 -19.88 9.38
C ASN A 128 10.36 -19.16 9.54
N ALA A 129 9.28 -19.89 9.24
CA ALA A 129 7.92 -19.37 9.34
C ALA A 129 7.55 -18.90 10.76
N ALA A 130 7.97 -19.61 11.81
CA ALA A 130 7.67 -19.24 13.19
C ALA A 130 8.26 -17.87 13.56
N SER A 131 9.50 -17.64 13.14
CA SER A 131 10.22 -16.37 13.33
C SER A 131 9.58 -15.25 12.52
N ALA A 132 9.22 -15.51 11.26
CA ALA A 132 8.49 -14.55 10.44
C ALA A 132 7.15 -14.18 11.09
N TYR A 133 6.40 -15.15 11.64
CA TYR A 133 5.12 -14.88 12.30
C TYR A 133 5.26 -13.98 13.53
N GLU A 134 6.35 -14.14 14.29
CA GLU A 134 6.62 -13.24 15.43
C GLU A 134 6.89 -11.80 14.97
N LEU A 135 7.53 -11.58 13.82
CA LEU A 135 7.66 -10.22 13.25
C LEU A 135 6.28 -9.60 12.98
N PHE A 136 5.35 -10.37 12.40
CA PHE A 136 3.97 -9.90 12.16
C PHE A 136 3.22 -9.60 13.46
N ARG A 137 3.32 -10.48 14.47
CA ARG A 137 2.70 -10.28 15.80
C ARG A 137 3.26 -9.05 16.51
N ASN A 138 4.54 -8.73 16.28
CA ASN A 138 5.20 -7.50 16.73
C ASN A 138 4.95 -6.30 15.79
N ARG A 139 3.90 -6.38 14.95
CA ARG A 139 3.44 -5.31 14.07
C ARG A 139 4.45 -4.91 13.01
N ILE A 140 5.34 -5.81 12.60
CA ILE A 140 6.24 -5.62 11.46
C ILE A 140 5.63 -6.32 10.25
N SER A 141 4.60 -5.69 9.68
CA SER A 141 3.80 -6.24 8.58
C SER A 141 3.70 -5.32 7.36
N ALA A 142 4.45 -4.22 7.36
CA ALA A 142 4.49 -3.25 6.26
C ALA A 142 5.91 -2.74 6.03
N ILE A 143 6.29 -2.62 4.76
CA ILE A 143 7.60 -2.15 4.31
C ILE A 143 7.94 -0.76 4.89
N ALA A 144 6.96 0.15 4.92
CA ALA A 144 7.14 1.50 5.45
C ALA A 144 7.59 1.51 6.93
N LYS A 145 7.27 0.46 7.70
CA LYS A 145 7.70 0.34 9.09
C LYS A 145 9.11 -0.22 9.22
N ILE A 146 9.55 -1.02 8.26
CA ILE A 146 10.89 -1.60 8.22
C ILE A 146 11.91 -0.53 7.83
N ILE A 147 11.64 0.23 6.76
CA ILE A 147 12.56 1.27 6.25
C ILE A 147 12.84 2.37 7.29
N ARG A 148 11.87 2.65 8.17
CA ARG A 148 12.00 3.67 9.20
C ARG A 148 12.71 3.17 10.46
N MET A 149 12.98 1.86 10.55
CA MET A 149 13.53 1.23 11.72
C MET A 149 15.04 1.47 11.76
N LYS A 150 15.55 2.01 12.87
CA LYS A 150 16.99 2.15 13.09
C LYS A 150 17.58 0.84 13.61
N ASP A 151 18.88 0.63 13.46
CA ASP A 151 19.59 -0.56 13.93
C ASP A 151 19.28 -0.90 15.40
N LYS A 152 19.26 0.13 16.27
CA LYS A 152 18.92 -0.02 17.69
C LYS A 152 17.49 -0.54 17.92
N GLU A 153 16.55 -0.16 17.07
CA GLU A 153 15.16 -0.63 17.15
C GLU A 153 15.06 -2.09 16.66
N LEU A 154 15.82 -2.46 15.63
CA LEU A 154 15.90 -3.84 15.14
C LEU A 154 16.52 -4.78 16.19
N ASP A 155 17.55 -4.32 16.90
CA ASP A 155 18.14 -5.03 18.04
C ASP A 155 17.15 -5.18 19.20
N GLY A 156 16.47 -4.08 19.56
CA GLY A 156 15.41 -4.09 20.56
C GLY A 156 14.28 -5.05 20.21
N LEU A 157 13.85 -5.06 18.94
CA LEU A 157 12.83 -5.98 18.43
C LEU A 157 13.29 -7.44 18.54
N THR A 158 14.53 -7.73 18.14
CA THR A 158 15.11 -9.07 18.23
C THR A 158 15.14 -9.55 19.67
N ALA A 159 15.59 -8.70 20.59
CA ALA A 159 15.62 -9.01 22.02
C ALA A 159 14.20 -9.24 22.58
N SER A 160 13.23 -8.41 22.17
CA SER A 160 11.82 -8.53 22.55
C SER A 160 11.23 -9.87 22.10
N ILE A 161 11.41 -10.22 20.82
CA ILE A 161 10.92 -11.49 20.26
C ILE A 161 11.53 -12.68 20.98
N ASN A 162 12.82 -12.63 21.29
CA ASN A 162 13.49 -13.73 21.97
C ASN A 162 13.02 -13.89 23.42
N LYS A 163 12.76 -12.79 24.12
CA LYS A 163 12.36 -12.76 25.53
C LYS A 163 10.88 -13.09 25.73
N GLU A 164 10.00 -12.51 24.92
CA GLU A 164 8.55 -12.57 25.09
C GLU A 164 7.89 -13.00 23.77
N LYS A 165 8.01 -14.28 23.46
CA LYS A 165 7.32 -14.90 22.33
C LYS A 165 5.81 -14.88 22.56
N SER A 166 5.04 -14.69 21.50
CA SER A 166 3.59 -14.69 21.61
C SER A 166 3.07 -15.98 22.29
N PRO A 167 2.07 -15.88 23.19
CA PRO A 167 1.39 -17.07 23.74
C PRO A 167 0.59 -17.84 22.67
N LEU A 168 0.42 -17.26 21.48
CA LEU A 168 -0.19 -17.90 20.31
C LEU A 168 0.86 -18.37 19.30
N CYS A 169 2.15 -18.36 19.64
CA CYS A 169 3.20 -18.93 18.82
C CYS A 169 3.10 -20.46 18.86
N PRO A 170 2.86 -21.14 17.72
CA PRO A 170 2.72 -22.59 17.70
C PRO A 170 4.05 -23.32 17.95
N ASP A 171 5.17 -22.66 17.71
CA ASP A 171 6.50 -23.24 17.84
C ASP A 171 7.48 -22.24 18.46
N PRO A 172 7.35 -21.98 19.78
CA PRO A 172 8.20 -21.01 20.46
C PRO A 172 9.67 -21.47 20.56
N GLY A 173 9.96 -22.77 20.37
CA GLY A 173 11.32 -23.30 20.39
C GLY A 173 12.12 -22.95 19.14
N ASN A 174 11.45 -22.68 18.03
CA ASN A 174 12.07 -22.41 16.73
C ASN A 174 12.01 -20.92 16.32
N VAL A 175 11.74 -20.00 17.24
CA VAL A 175 11.80 -18.55 16.93
C VAL A 175 13.23 -18.04 17.12
N PHE A 176 13.86 -17.57 16.04
CA PHE A 176 15.19 -16.98 16.03
C PHE A 176 15.41 -16.01 14.86
N ILE A 177 16.32 -15.06 15.04
CA ILE A 177 16.78 -14.13 14.00
C ILE A 177 18.27 -14.40 13.75
N THR A 178 18.64 -14.67 12.50
CA THR A 178 20.02 -15.00 12.11
C THR A 178 20.79 -13.77 11.64
N THR A 179 22.13 -13.87 11.61
CA THR A 179 22.98 -12.84 10.98
C THR A 179 22.68 -12.70 9.50
N GLN A 180 22.44 -13.80 8.79
CA GLN A 180 22.08 -13.80 7.37
C GLN A 180 20.79 -13.02 7.11
N PHE A 181 19.78 -13.19 7.97
CA PHE A 181 18.54 -12.43 7.87
C PHE A 181 18.77 -10.93 8.04
N ARG A 182 19.60 -10.53 9.00
CA ARG A 182 19.93 -9.11 9.22
C ARG A 182 20.59 -8.50 7.99
N GLN A 183 21.65 -9.13 7.50
CA GLN A 183 22.33 -8.70 6.27
C GLN A 183 21.37 -8.63 5.08
N GLY A 184 20.53 -9.65 4.91
CA GLY A 184 19.54 -9.68 3.85
C GLY A 184 18.45 -8.62 4.00
N LEU A 185 18.05 -8.31 5.23
CA LEU A 185 17.09 -7.26 5.54
C LEU A 185 17.67 -5.87 5.25
N ASP A 186 18.94 -5.65 5.58
CA ASP A 186 19.65 -4.41 5.29
C ASP A 186 19.70 -4.20 3.77
N ILE A 187 20.12 -5.22 3.01
CA ILE A 187 20.10 -5.16 1.54
C ILE A 187 18.70 -4.90 0.99
N PHE A 188 17.67 -5.55 1.55
CA PHE A 188 16.28 -5.29 1.14
C PHE A 188 15.87 -3.85 1.41
N ILE A 189 16.22 -3.29 2.57
CA ILE A 189 15.93 -1.89 2.92
C ILE A 189 16.63 -0.95 1.94
N GLU A 190 17.92 -1.18 1.67
CA GLU A 190 18.72 -0.40 0.74
C GLU A 190 18.15 -0.48 -0.69
N TRP A 191 17.73 -1.66 -1.13
CA TRP A 191 17.04 -1.81 -2.42
C TRP A 191 15.80 -0.94 -2.49
N VAL A 192 14.97 -0.93 -1.44
CA VAL A 192 13.75 -0.11 -1.43
C VAL A 192 14.10 1.38 -1.50
N GLN A 193 15.13 1.82 -0.76
CA GLN A 193 15.60 3.21 -0.80
C GLN A 193 16.12 3.59 -2.20
N TYR A 194 16.92 2.71 -2.82
CA TYR A 194 17.42 2.88 -4.17
C TYR A 194 16.29 3.01 -5.20
N GLN A 195 15.27 2.15 -5.14
CA GLN A 195 14.09 2.24 -6.02
C GLN A 195 13.40 3.60 -5.88
N VAL A 196 13.19 4.10 -4.65
CA VAL A 196 12.60 5.43 -4.44
C VAL A 196 13.45 6.52 -5.11
N LEU A 197 14.78 6.46 -5.00
CA LEU A 197 15.70 7.45 -5.57
C LEU A 197 15.60 7.53 -7.09
N ILE A 198 15.51 6.39 -7.77
CA ILE A 198 15.44 6.31 -9.23
C ILE A 198 14.00 6.37 -9.79
N GLY A 199 13.00 6.54 -8.93
CA GLY A 199 11.58 6.59 -9.31
C GLY A 199 10.96 5.23 -9.65
N GLY A 200 11.57 4.12 -9.20
CA GLY A 200 11.09 2.76 -9.35
C GLY A 200 10.10 2.30 -8.26
N GLU A 201 9.64 1.06 -8.36
CA GLU A 201 8.65 0.49 -7.43
C GLU A 201 9.29 0.00 -6.12
N ALA A 202 9.02 0.72 -5.04
CA ALA A 202 9.52 0.45 -3.69
C ALA A 202 8.72 -0.63 -2.92
N THR A 203 8.48 -1.80 -3.53
CA THR A 203 7.59 -2.84 -2.98
C THR A 203 8.27 -4.20 -2.81
N ALA A 204 7.77 -5.02 -1.88
CA ALA A 204 8.24 -6.40 -1.68
C ALA A 204 7.97 -7.24 -2.93
N THR A 205 6.86 -6.99 -3.62
CA THR A 205 6.53 -7.62 -4.90
C THR A 205 7.61 -7.36 -5.93
N ALA A 206 8.00 -6.10 -6.13
CA ALA A 206 9.02 -5.73 -7.11
C ALA A 206 10.41 -6.30 -6.72
N TYR A 207 10.75 -6.35 -5.44
CA TYR A 207 11.98 -7.02 -4.97
C TYR A 207 11.98 -8.52 -5.34
N LEU A 208 10.86 -9.21 -5.15
CA LEU A 208 10.75 -10.64 -5.45
C LEU A 208 10.70 -10.95 -6.96
N GLN A 209 10.26 -9.99 -7.77
CA GLN A 209 10.19 -10.13 -9.22
C GLN A 209 11.51 -9.82 -9.92
N ASP A 210 12.42 -9.07 -9.29
CA ASP A 210 13.74 -8.75 -9.84
C ASP A 210 14.80 -9.77 -9.37
N PRO A 211 15.22 -10.73 -10.22
CA PRO A 211 16.21 -11.73 -9.84
C PRO A 211 17.59 -11.15 -9.54
N LEU A 212 17.84 -9.89 -9.94
CA LEU A 212 19.09 -9.17 -9.72
C LEU A 212 18.95 -8.08 -8.65
N ALA A 213 17.84 -8.04 -7.90
CA ALA A 213 17.59 -7.00 -6.89
C ALA A 213 18.78 -6.84 -5.92
N GLN A 214 19.27 -7.95 -5.39
CA GLN A 214 20.40 -7.96 -4.48
C GLN A 214 21.70 -7.47 -5.13
N GLU A 215 22.04 -7.97 -6.32
CA GLU A 215 23.26 -7.58 -7.04
C GLU A 215 23.27 -6.09 -7.40
N LYS A 216 22.15 -5.58 -7.93
CA LYS A 216 21.99 -4.15 -8.25
C LYS A 216 22.16 -3.26 -7.03
N THR A 217 21.64 -3.70 -5.89
CA THR A 217 21.75 -2.93 -4.64
C THR A 217 23.19 -2.90 -4.14
N LEU A 218 23.88 -4.04 -4.16
CA LEU A 218 25.29 -4.12 -3.77
C LEU A 218 26.17 -3.24 -4.67
N ALA A 219 25.96 -3.27 -5.99
CA ALA A 219 26.69 -2.40 -6.91
C ALA A 219 26.47 -0.91 -6.60
N TRP A 220 25.23 -0.51 -6.30
CA TRP A 220 24.92 0.87 -5.91
C TRP A 220 25.60 1.28 -4.59
N LEU A 221 25.66 0.38 -3.61
CA LEU A 221 26.36 0.63 -2.34
C LEU A 221 27.88 0.80 -2.56
N GLU A 222 28.49 -0.02 -3.41
CA GLU A 222 29.91 0.11 -3.78
C GLU A 222 30.19 1.45 -4.48
N GLU A 223 29.33 1.87 -5.42
CA GLU A 223 29.43 3.18 -6.07
C GLU A 223 29.33 4.33 -5.05
N LEU A 224 28.42 4.22 -4.08
CA LEU A 224 28.26 5.21 -3.01
C LEU A 224 29.50 5.30 -2.11
N GLU A 225 30.13 4.17 -1.78
CA GLU A 225 31.39 4.17 -1.00
C GLU A 225 32.52 4.83 -1.79
N LEU A 226 32.70 4.46 -3.06
CA LEU A 226 33.71 5.07 -3.93
C LEU A 226 33.51 6.58 -4.11
N SER A 227 32.26 7.04 -4.16
CA SER A 227 31.97 8.47 -4.27
C SER A 227 32.35 9.27 -3.00
N LYS A 228 32.25 8.65 -1.81
CA LYS A 228 32.64 9.29 -0.55
C LYS A 228 34.15 9.44 -0.40
N ASP A 229 34.91 8.51 -0.97
CA ASP A 229 36.38 8.53 -0.94
C ASP A 229 36.97 9.50 -1.99
N ALA A 230 36.21 9.87 -3.01
CA ALA A 230 36.63 10.78 -4.08
C ALA A 230 36.54 12.28 -3.71
N ASP A 231 35.87 12.62 -2.60
CA ASP A 231 35.71 14.00 -2.09
C ASP A 231 36.82 14.41 -1.07
N TYR A 232 37.91 13.63 -0.97
CA TYR A 232 39.14 13.94 -0.20
C TYR A 232 40.34 14.35 -1.08
#